data_AF-A0A968J7I1-F1
#
_entry.id   AF-A0A968J7I1-F1
#
_cell.length_a   1.000
_cell.length_b   1.000
_cell.length_c   1.000
_cell.angle_alpha   90.00
_cell.angle_beta   90.00
_cell.angle_gamma   90.00
#
_symmetry.space_group_name_H-M   'P 1'
#
loop_
_entity.id
_entity.type
_entity.pdbx_description
1 polymer ?
#
loop_
_entity_poly.entity_id
_entity_poly.type
_entity_poly.pdbx_seq_one_letter_code
_entity_poly.pdbx_strand_id
1 'polypeptide(L)'
;MLDITISILSSEDKNGEGFLVEKVFEEAKAKGTGGWTVQCAIEFGAAVPSISAAVFARIMSARNQSYLANQIVNDLRETRVVRKSQEEIEAMTTTIFRTLEMVYLGAYLQGLDLIKQASDEKGYQINMDEVVRIWQGGCIIRSQMLSMLDTFWQEDKVKTHKILYEVKSDINYLRMLHNQSHTPKPVLNATYDYFQTIFAGRLPSNLIQAQRDFFGAHTYRRIDRPGDFTGGWNR
;
A
#
# COMPACT_ATOMS: atom_id res chain seq x y z
N MET A 1 14.94 7.81 -1.28
CA MET A 1 13.90 8.47 -0.43
C MET A 1 14.28 8.46 1.05
N LEU A 2 14.80 7.36 1.60
CA LEU A 2 15.21 7.34 3.02
C LEU A 2 16.27 8.39 3.35
N ASP A 3 17.32 8.52 2.52
CA ASP A 3 18.40 9.50 2.74
C ASP A 3 17.88 10.95 2.82
N ILE A 4 16.94 11.31 1.94
CA ILE A 4 16.37 12.65 1.96
C ILE A 4 15.47 12.84 3.19
N THR A 5 14.76 11.81 3.64
CA THR A 5 13.97 11.88 4.88
C THR A 5 14.88 12.09 6.09
N ILE A 6 16.02 11.39 6.16
CA ILE A 6 17.01 11.58 7.24
C ILE A 6 17.52 13.01 7.23
N SER A 7 17.90 13.54 6.06
CA SER A 7 18.38 14.92 5.92
C SER A 7 17.31 15.94 6.32
N ILE A 8 16.05 15.73 5.93
CA ILE A 8 14.93 16.60 6.29
C ILE A 8 14.68 16.60 7.79
N LEU A 9 14.62 15.41 8.43
CA LEU A 9 14.37 15.28 9.87
C LEU A 9 15.52 15.85 10.72
N SER A 10 16.74 15.90 10.17
CA SER A 10 17.92 16.44 10.86
C SER A 10 18.13 17.94 10.60
N SER A 11 17.27 18.58 9.79
CA SER A 11 17.45 19.99 9.42
C SER A 11 16.87 20.91 10.49
N GLU A 12 17.74 21.69 11.14
CA GLU A 12 17.35 22.78 12.03
C GLU A 12 16.76 23.97 11.27
N ASP A 13 15.82 24.68 11.88
CA ASP A 13 15.31 25.94 11.34
C ASP A 13 16.38 27.02 11.45
N LYS A 14 16.72 27.67 10.33
CA LYS A 14 17.73 28.74 10.31
C LYS A 14 17.19 30.06 10.87
N ASN A 15 15.87 30.21 10.95
CA ASN A 15 15.20 31.44 11.34
C ASN A 15 14.54 31.37 12.73
N GLY A 16 14.72 30.27 13.47
CA GLY A 16 14.07 30.05 14.75
C GLY A 16 14.55 28.80 15.47
N GLU A 17 13.91 28.47 16.60
CA GLU A 17 14.22 27.27 17.37
C GLU A 17 13.47 26.03 16.85
N GLY A 18 14.15 24.88 16.91
CA GLY A 18 13.61 23.56 16.57
C GLY A 18 13.94 23.09 15.15
N PHE A 19 13.31 21.99 14.74
CA PHE A 19 13.52 21.40 13.43
C PHE A 19 12.64 22.04 12.37
N LEU A 20 13.19 22.26 11.17
CA LEU A 20 12.49 22.91 10.06
C LEU A 20 11.22 22.18 9.64
N VAL A 21 11.22 20.83 9.71
CA VAL A 21 10.07 20.00 9.32
C VAL A 21 8.80 20.32 10.14
N GLU A 22 8.95 20.69 11.42
CA GLU A 22 7.84 21.06 12.32
C GLU A 22 7.20 22.40 11.95
N LYS A 23 7.85 23.19 11.09
CA LYS A 23 7.35 24.48 10.59
C LYS A 23 6.69 24.36 9.21
N VAL A 24 6.79 23.20 8.55
CA VAL A 24 6.23 22.99 7.22
C VAL A 24 4.72 22.80 7.33
N PHE A 25 3.96 23.61 6.58
CA PHE A 25 2.51 23.48 6.52
C PHE A 25 2.10 22.13 5.90
N GLU A 26 1.18 21.43 6.55
CA GLU A 26 0.82 20.03 6.27
C GLU A 26 -0.11 19.84 5.05
N GLU A 27 0.10 20.60 3.98
CA GLU A 27 -0.66 20.53 2.73
C GLU A 27 0.17 19.89 1.61
N ALA A 28 -0.21 18.69 1.18
CA ALA A 28 0.50 17.97 0.12
C ALA A 28 -0.14 18.25 -1.25
N LYS A 29 0.50 19.12 -2.05
CA LYS A 29 0.07 19.36 -3.44
C LYS A 29 0.38 18.18 -4.35
N ALA A 30 -0.46 17.97 -5.36
CA ALA A 30 -0.28 16.93 -6.37
C ALA A 30 -0.33 17.54 -7.79
N LYS A 31 0.54 17.03 -8.68
CA LYS A 31 0.61 17.45 -10.10
C LYS A 31 -0.21 16.55 -11.05
N GLY A 32 -1.05 15.66 -10.51
CA GLY A 32 -1.97 14.80 -11.28
C GLY A 32 -1.49 13.38 -11.56
N THR A 33 -0.17 13.14 -11.71
CA THR A 33 0.37 11.82 -12.12
C THR A 33 -0.08 10.65 -11.26
N GLY A 34 -0.12 10.81 -9.93
CA GLY A 34 -0.64 9.77 -9.04
C GLY A 34 -2.12 9.47 -9.25
N GLY A 35 -2.93 10.49 -9.54
CA GLY A 35 -4.35 10.32 -9.87
C GLY A 35 -4.55 9.55 -11.18
N TRP A 36 -3.73 9.84 -12.19
CA TRP A 36 -3.73 9.08 -13.45
C TRP A 36 -3.38 7.61 -13.23
N THR A 37 -2.40 7.29 -12.37
CA THR A 37 -2.08 5.90 -12.02
C THR A 37 -3.29 5.17 -11.44
N VAL A 38 -4.04 5.81 -10.53
CA VAL A 38 -5.26 5.22 -9.94
C VAL A 38 -6.37 5.04 -10.97
N GLN A 39 -6.53 6.00 -11.89
CA GLN A 39 -7.50 5.90 -12.99
C GLN A 39 -7.16 4.74 -13.93
N CYS A 40 -5.90 4.63 -14.35
CA CYS A 40 -5.42 3.52 -15.17
C CYS A 40 -5.62 2.17 -14.45
N ALA A 41 -5.40 2.11 -13.14
CA ALA A 41 -5.62 0.87 -12.39
C ALA A 41 -7.07 0.39 -12.44
N ILE A 42 -8.03 1.31 -12.39
CA ILE A 42 -9.45 0.99 -12.56
C ILE A 42 -9.74 0.57 -14.00
N GLU A 43 -9.18 1.26 -14.99
CA GLU A 43 -9.35 0.94 -16.42
C GLU A 43 -8.87 -0.48 -16.75
N PHE A 44 -7.66 -0.84 -16.30
CA PHE A 44 -7.02 -2.12 -16.62
C PHE A 44 -7.34 -3.24 -15.63
N GLY A 45 -8.15 -3.01 -14.59
CA GLY A 45 -8.51 -4.03 -13.61
C GLY A 45 -7.40 -4.44 -12.65
N ALA A 46 -6.41 -3.57 -12.42
CA ALA A 46 -5.31 -3.82 -11.48
C ALA A 46 -5.61 -3.27 -10.08
N ALA A 47 -5.42 -4.10 -9.05
CA ALA A 47 -5.64 -3.69 -7.68
C ALA A 47 -4.42 -2.93 -7.12
N VAL A 48 -4.53 -1.60 -6.96
CA VAL A 48 -3.45 -0.74 -6.43
C VAL A 48 -3.80 -0.01 -5.11
N PRO A 49 -4.34 -0.70 -4.09
CA PRO A 49 -4.89 -0.05 -2.90
C PRO A 49 -3.90 0.84 -2.14
N SER A 50 -2.61 0.48 -2.08
CA SER A 50 -1.59 1.26 -1.38
C SER A 50 -1.27 2.57 -2.12
N ILE A 51 -1.19 2.51 -3.46
CA ILE A 51 -0.98 3.69 -4.31
C ILE A 51 -2.22 4.61 -4.23
N SER A 52 -3.41 4.03 -4.30
CA SER A 52 -4.68 4.76 -4.13
C SER A 52 -4.77 5.45 -2.76
N ALA A 53 -4.43 4.74 -1.68
CA ALA A 53 -4.39 5.31 -0.34
C ALA A 53 -3.39 6.46 -0.23
N ALA A 54 -2.25 6.40 -0.91
CA ALA A 54 -1.28 7.49 -0.94
C ALA A 54 -1.82 8.74 -1.66
N VAL A 55 -2.56 8.56 -2.75
CA VAL A 55 -3.23 9.66 -3.46
C VAL A 55 -4.31 10.30 -2.59
N PHE A 56 -5.18 9.49 -1.98
CA PHE A 56 -6.24 10.01 -1.11
C PHE A 56 -5.70 10.66 0.17
N ALA A 57 -4.61 10.15 0.75
CA ALA A 57 -3.97 10.78 1.90
C ALA A 57 -3.53 12.22 1.61
N ARG A 58 -3.01 12.50 0.40
CA ARG A 58 -2.66 13.86 -0.03
C ARG A 58 -3.89 14.75 -0.22
N ILE A 59 -4.95 14.20 -0.83
CA ILE A 59 -6.22 14.94 -1.00
C ILE A 59 -6.82 15.29 0.37
N MET A 60 -6.74 14.37 1.33
CA MET A 60 -7.20 14.61 2.70
C MET A 60 -6.36 15.68 3.40
N SER A 61 -5.03 15.66 3.27
CA SER A 61 -4.19 16.67 3.91
C SER A 61 -4.43 18.07 3.34
N ALA A 62 -4.65 18.21 2.03
CA ALA A 62 -4.99 19.49 1.41
C ALA A 62 -6.38 20.02 1.78
N ARG A 63 -7.27 19.15 2.25
CA ARG A 63 -8.60 19.51 2.76
C ARG A 63 -8.63 19.64 4.28
N ASN A 64 -7.51 19.38 4.95
CA ASN A 64 -7.47 19.32 6.39
C ASN A 64 -7.65 20.73 6.96
N GLN A 65 -8.79 20.96 7.61
CA GLN A 65 -9.02 22.10 8.48
C GLN A 65 -8.46 21.75 9.87
N SER A 66 -7.17 21.42 9.96
CA SER A 66 -6.55 20.91 11.19
C SER A 66 -6.73 21.83 12.40
N TYR A 67 -6.92 23.14 12.16
CA TYR A 67 -7.28 24.09 13.21
C TYR A 67 -8.62 23.77 13.92
N LEU A 68 -9.63 23.31 13.18
CA LEU A 68 -10.95 22.91 13.72
C LEU A 68 -10.87 21.53 14.39
N ALA A 69 -10.09 20.60 13.82
CA ALA A 69 -9.91 19.26 14.38
C ALA A 69 -9.17 19.29 15.73
N ASN A 70 -8.18 20.17 15.91
CA ASN A 70 -7.46 20.30 17.18
C ASN A 70 -8.37 20.74 18.35
N GLN A 71 -9.44 21.48 18.08
CA GLN A 71 -10.43 21.86 19.11
C GLN A 71 -11.31 20.67 19.54
N ILE A 72 -11.52 19.68 18.66
CA ILE A 72 -12.40 18.52 18.91
C ILE A 72 -11.60 17.32 19.43
N VAL A 73 -10.36 17.14 18.96
CA VAL A 73 -9.55 15.92 19.18
C VAL A 73 -8.74 15.96 20.49
N ASN A 74 -8.51 17.14 21.07
CA ASN A 74 -7.77 17.25 22.34
C ASN A 74 -8.44 16.49 23.48
N ASP A 75 -9.76 16.26 23.43
CA ASP A 75 -10.49 15.47 24.42
C ASP A 75 -10.31 13.95 24.27
N LEU A 76 -9.78 13.47 23.13
CA LEU A 76 -9.62 12.03 22.82
C LEU A 76 -8.17 11.54 22.88
N ARG A 77 -7.20 12.44 23.05
CA ARG A 77 -5.78 12.12 23.05
C ARG A 77 -5.19 12.20 24.45
N GLU A 78 -5.34 11.15 25.25
CA GLU A 78 -4.39 10.88 26.33
C GLU A 78 -3.05 10.46 25.71
N THR A 79 -2.26 11.43 25.26
CA THR A 79 -0.86 11.17 24.88
C THR A 79 -0.01 11.16 26.15
N ARG A 80 -0.07 10.05 26.87
CA ARG A 80 0.91 9.81 27.94
C ARG A 80 2.25 9.58 27.27
N VAL A 81 3.19 10.51 27.42
CA VAL A 81 4.58 10.32 26.99
C VAL A 81 5.18 9.24 27.89
N VAL A 82 5.07 7.99 27.46
CA VAL A 82 5.74 6.87 28.14
C VAL A 82 7.19 6.89 27.69
N ARG A 83 8.11 7.12 28.63
CA ARG A 83 9.54 6.90 28.38
C ARG A 83 9.74 5.41 28.11
N LYS A 84 10.15 5.09 26.88
CA LYS A 84 10.52 3.74 26.48
C LYS A 84 11.96 3.44 26.90
N SER A 85 12.22 2.20 27.28
CA SER A 85 13.58 1.70 27.46
C SER A 85 14.31 1.66 26.11
N GLN A 86 15.65 1.58 26.16
CA GLN A 86 16.45 1.43 24.94
C GLN A 86 16.08 0.17 24.14
N GLU A 87 15.81 -0.93 24.84
CA GLU A 87 15.38 -2.20 24.24
C GLU A 87 14.02 -2.06 23.52
N GLU A 88 13.06 -1.34 24.12
CA GLU A 88 11.76 -1.06 23.49
C GLU A 88 11.90 -0.18 22.24
N ILE A 89 12.85 0.76 22.25
CA ILE A 89 13.15 1.61 21.09
C ILE A 89 13.73 0.76 19.96
N GLU A 90 14.68 -0.13 20.25
CA GLU A 90 15.31 -1.00 19.26
C GLU A 90 14.30 -2.00 18.64
N ALA A 91 13.45 -2.59 19.47
CA ALA A 91 12.38 -3.48 19.02
C ALA A 91 11.36 -2.74 18.13
N MET A 92 10.97 -1.53 18.51
CA MET A 92 10.05 -0.69 17.72
C MET A 92 10.70 -0.27 16.39
N THR A 93 11.99 0.10 16.41
CA THR A 93 12.74 0.49 15.22
C THR A 93 12.80 -0.67 14.22
N THR A 94 13.09 -1.88 14.69
CA THR A 94 13.08 -3.09 13.86
C THR A 94 11.70 -3.35 13.27
N THR A 95 10.65 -3.21 14.08
CA THR A 95 9.26 -3.39 13.63
C THR A 95 8.89 -2.38 12.54
N ILE A 96 9.22 -1.11 12.73
CA ILE A 96 8.97 -0.05 11.74
C ILE A 96 9.76 -0.29 10.46
N PHE A 97 11.03 -0.68 10.58
CA PHE A 97 11.89 -0.97 9.42
C PHE A 97 11.31 -2.10 8.58
N ARG A 98 11.02 -3.26 9.18
CA ARG A 98 10.41 -4.41 8.49
C ARG A 98 9.04 -4.09 7.91
N THR A 99 8.25 -3.29 8.61
CA THR A 99 6.96 -2.84 8.10
C THR A 99 7.14 -1.96 6.85
N LEU A 100 8.09 -1.04 6.84
CA LEU A 100 8.35 -0.19 5.69
C LEU A 100 8.84 -1.00 4.48
N GLU A 101 9.69 -2.03 4.68
CA GLU A 101 10.06 -2.96 3.61
C GLU A 101 8.83 -3.61 2.98
N MET A 102 7.91 -4.12 3.79
CA MET A 102 6.65 -4.69 3.31
C MET A 102 5.76 -3.66 2.61
N VAL A 103 5.68 -2.43 3.13
CA VAL A 103 4.88 -1.36 2.51
C VAL A 103 5.42 -1.04 1.11
N TYR A 104 6.74 -0.90 0.97
CA TYR A 104 7.37 -0.64 -0.33
C TYR A 104 7.20 -1.82 -1.27
N LEU A 105 7.41 -3.06 -0.79
CA LEU A 105 7.22 -4.26 -1.58
C LEU A 105 5.80 -4.31 -2.14
N GLY A 106 4.78 -4.14 -1.29
CA GLY A 106 3.39 -4.12 -1.72
C GLY A 106 3.11 -3.06 -2.80
N ALA A 107 3.65 -1.85 -2.64
CA ALA A 107 3.48 -0.78 -3.63
C ALA A 107 4.14 -1.11 -4.98
N TYR A 108 5.33 -1.71 -4.99
CA TYR A 108 5.97 -2.14 -6.24
C TYR A 108 5.22 -3.27 -6.92
N LEU A 109 4.77 -4.28 -6.15
CA LEU A 109 3.99 -5.39 -6.71
C LEU A 109 2.71 -4.89 -7.39
N GLN A 110 1.98 -3.98 -6.73
CA GLN A 110 0.79 -3.35 -7.28
C GLN A 110 1.09 -2.54 -8.56
N GLY A 111 2.16 -1.73 -8.54
CA GLY A 111 2.53 -0.91 -9.70
C GLY A 111 3.00 -1.73 -10.89
N LEU A 112 3.77 -2.80 -10.66
CA LEU A 112 4.26 -3.68 -11.71
C LEU A 112 3.12 -4.54 -12.29
N ASP A 113 2.17 -4.98 -11.47
CA ASP A 113 0.95 -5.66 -11.95
C ASP A 113 0.13 -4.76 -12.86
N LEU A 114 -0.06 -3.49 -12.50
CA LEU A 114 -0.70 -2.51 -13.37
C LEU A 114 0.02 -2.37 -14.73
N ILE A 115 1.35 -2.24 -14.73
CA ILE A 115 2.12 -2.14 -15.97
C ILE A 115 1.94 -3.40 -16.82
N LYS A 116 1.95 -4.59 -16.20
CA LYS A 116 1.76 -5.86 -16.91
C LYS A 116 0.37 -5.95 -17.54
N GLN A 117 -0.68 -5.68 -16.77
CA GLN A 117 -2.06 -5.73 -17.26
C GLN A 117 -2.28 -4.74 -18.42
N ALA A 118 -1.77 -3.51 -18.28
CA ALA A 118 -1.82 -2.52 -19.35
C ALA A 118 -1.03 -2.97 -20.60
N SER A 119 0.14 -3.58 -20.41
CA SER A 119 0.96 -4.09 -21.51
C SER A 119 0.27 -5.21 -22.28
N ASP A 120 -0.38 -6.14 -21.57
CA ASP A 120 -1.09 -7.27 -22.16
C ASP A 120 -2.34 -6.80 -22.92
N GLU A 121 -3.13 -5.91 -22.33
CA GLU A 121 -4.36 -5.41 -22.96
C GLU A 121 -4.06 -4.54 -24.19
N LYS A 122 -3.05 -3.67 -24.11
CA LYS A 122 -2.70 -2.76 -25.22
C LYS A 122 -1.67 -3.34 -26.19
N GLY A 123 -1.13 -4.53 -25.94
CA GLY A 123 -0.15 -5.19 -26.79
C GLY A 123 1.21 -4.48 -26.84
N TYR A 124 1.62 -3.78 -25.78
CA TYR A 124 2.87 -3.01 -25.77
C TYR A 124 4.13 -3.87 -25.70
N GLN A 125 4.02 -5.13 -25.28
CA GLN A 125 5.16 -6.05 -25.12
C GLN A 125 6.28 -5.46 -24.23
N ILE A 126 5.88 -4.85 -23.10
CA ILE A 126 6.81 -4.21 -22.17
C ILE A 126 7.67 -5.29 -21.51
N ASN A 127 8.99 -5.10 -21.57
CA ASN A 127 9.93 -5.95 -20.85
C ASN A 127 9.97 -5.53 -19.37
N MET A 128 9.38 -6.35 -18.50
CA MET A 128 9.30 -6.07 -17.07
C MET A 128 10.66 -6.07 -16.37
N ASP A 129 11.60 -6.92 -16.82
CA ASP A 129 12.97 -6.94 -16.28
C ASP A 129 13.68 -5.61 -16.56
N GLU A 130 13.48 -5.06 -17.77
CA GLU A 130 14.01 -3.75 -18.12
C GLU A 130 13.36 -2.62 -17.30
N VAL A 131 12.05 -2.69 -17.04
CA VAL A 131 11.35 -1.71 -16.17
C VAL A 131 11.98 -1.67 -14.78
N VAL A 132 12.20 -2.83 -14.15
CA VAL A 132 12.81 -2.88 -12.81
C VAL A 132 14.26 -2.42 -12.88
N ARG A 133 15.04 -2.88 -13.86
CA ARG A 133 16.45 -2.50 -14.05
C ARG A 133 16.62 -0.98 -14.17
N ILE A 134 15.82 -0.30 -14.98
CA ILE A 134 15.95 1.16 -15.14
C ILE A 134 15.51 1.91 -13.88
N TRP A 135 14.64 1.35 -13.04
CA TRP A 135 14.26 1.96 -11.76
C TRP A 135 15.34 1.83 -10.69
N GLN A 136 16.27 0.87 -10.81
CA GLN A 136 17.36 0.71 -9.85
C GLN A 136 18.30 1.94 -9.80
N GLY A 137 18.33 2.77 -10.86
CA GLY A 137 19.19 3.95 -10.95
C GLY A 137 18.50 5.20 -11.50
N GLY A 138 19.04 6.38 -11.21
CA GLY A 138 18.65 7.66 -11.82
C GLY A 138 17.27 8.23 -11.42
N CYS A 139 16.31 7.41 -11.00
CA CYS A 139 14.99 7.85 -10.62
C CYS A 139 14.83 8.10 -9.11
N ILE A 140 13.68 8.66 -8.70
CA ILE A 140 13.36 9.01 -7.31
C ILE A 140 13.16 7.75 -6.43
N ILE A 141 12.59 6.69 -7.02
CA ILE A 141 12.24 5.44 -6.32
C ILE A 141 13.41 4.44 -6.22
N ARG A 142 14.60 4.81 -6.71
CA ARG A 142 15.80 3.95 -6.66
C ARG A 142 16.03 3.41 -5.25
N SER A 143 16.32 2.11 -5.16
CA SER A 143 16.57 1.41 -3.91
C SER A 143 17.23 0.05 -4.17
N GLN A 144 17.96 -0.46 -3.17
CA GLN A 144 18.48 -1.83 -3.20
C GLN A 144 17.35 -2.87 -3.26
N MET A 145 16.16 -2.54 -2.78
CA MET A 145 15.01 -3.45 -2.81
C MET A 145 14.55 -3.80 -4.23
N LEU A 146 14.77 -2.91 -5.20
CA LEU A 146 14.40 -3.15 -6.60
C LEU A 146 15.19 -4.31 -7.22
N SER A 147 16.43 -4.57 -6.79
CA SER A 147 17.19 -5.74 -7.31
C SER A 147 16.60 -7.07 -6.85
N MET A 148 15.82 -7.08 -5.76
CA MET A 148 15.09 -8.26 -5.32
C MET A 148 13.82 -8.50 -6.16
N LEU A 149 13.38 -7.53 -6.96
CA LEU A 149 12.19 -7.65 -7.80
C LEU A 149 12.48 -8.21 -9.20
N ASP A 150 13.74 -8.18 -9.65
CA ASP A 150 14.18 -8.83 -10.90
C ASP A 150 13.84 -10.33 -10.92
N THR A 151 13.81 -10.98 -9.75
CA THR A 151 13.42 -12.38 -9.59
C THR A 151 11.91 -12.61 -9.52
N PHE A 152 11.10 -11.57 -9.33
CA PHE A 152 9.65 -11.68 -9.11
C PHE A 152 8.85 -11.78 -10.41
N TRP A 153 9.36 -11.24 -11.52
CA TRP A 153 8.62 -11.00 -12.76
C TRP A 153 9.01 -11.87 -13.95
N GLN A 154 9.98 -12.77 -13.79
CA GLN A 154 10.14 -13.82 -14.80
C GLN A 154 8.84 -14.63 -14.87
N GLU A 155 8.40 -15.00 -16.08
CA GLU A 155 7.14 -15.73 -16.36
C GLU A 155 6.99 -17.05 -15.57
N ASP A 156 8.04 -17.45 -14.88
CA ASP A 156 8.05 -18.51 -13.89
C ASP A 156 7.24 -18.14 -12.64
N LYS A 157 5.94 -18.49 -12.68
CA LYS A 157 5.04 -18.44 -11.53
C LYS A 157 5.65 -19.03 -10.26
N VAL A 158 6.57 -20.00 -10.34
CA VAL A 158 7.23 -20.59 -9.18
C VAL A 158 8.08 -19.56 -8.41
N LYS A 159 8.74 -18.62 -9.10
CA LYS A 159 9.60 -17.61 -8.46
C LYS A 159 8.79 -16.53 -7.74
N THR A 160 7.70 -16.06 -8.34
CA THR A 160 6.74 -15.16 -7.69
C THR A 160 6.17 -15.77 -6.40
N HIS A 161 5.78 -17.05 -6.45
CA HIS A 161 5.29 -17.76 -5.26
C HIS A 161 6.38 -17.96 -4.20
N LYS A 162 7.65 -18.12 -4.60
CA LYS A 162 8.78 -18.27 -3.67
C LYS A 162 9.01 -17.01 -2.83
N ILE A 163 9.08 -15.83 -3.43
CA ILE A 163 9.31 -14.59 -2.67
C ILE A 163 8.12 -14.28 -1.76
N LEU A 164 6.89 -14.44 -2.27
CA LEU A 164 5.68 -14.33 -1.46
C LEU A 164 5.68 -15.30 -0.28
N TYR A 165 6.20 -16.50 -0.46
CA TYR A 165 6.38 -17.47 0.61
C TYR A 165 7.47 -17.06 1.62
N GLU A 166 8.57 -16.46 1.15
CA GLU A 166 9.67 -15.97 2.00
C GLU A 166 9.24 -14.81 2.90
N VAL A 167 8.44 -13.88 2.38
CA VAL A 167 8.00 -12.68 3.13
C VAL A 167 6.70 -12.89 3.92
N LYS A 168 6.07 -14.07 3.83
CA LYS A 168 4.75 -14.31 4.45
C LYS A 168 4.74 -14.08 5.96
N SER A 169 5.85 -14.36 6.66
CA SER A 169 5.98 -14.13 8.10
C SER A 169 6.06 -12.66 8.45
N ASP A 170 6.50 -11.83 7.52
CA ASP A 170 6.74 -10.40 7.76
C ASP A 170 5.43 -9.60 7.80
N ILE A 171 4.31 -10.21 7.38
CA ILE A 171 2.98 -9.67 7.59
C ILE A 171 2.68 -9.43 9.08
N ASN A 172 3.38 -10.13 9.98
CA ASN A 172 3.25 -9.92 11.42
C ASN A 172 3.69 -8.51 11.83
N TYR A 173 4.73 -7.95 11.19
CA TYR A 173 5.18 -6.58 11.46
C TYR A 173 4.13 -5.56 11.01
N LEU A 174 3.55 -5.76 9.81
CA LEU A 174 2.41 -4.95 9.35
C LEU A 174 1.25 -4.99 10.34
N ARG A 175 0.87 -6.18 10.80
CA ARG A 175 -0.22 -6.39 11.78
C ARG A 175 0.05 -5.70 13.11
N MET A 176 1.29 -5.75 13.61
CA MET A 176 1.68 -5.07 14.86
C MET A 176 1.43 -3.55 14.77
N LEU A 177 1.84 -2.92 13.67
CA LEU A 177 1.62 -1.47 13.49
C LEU A 177 0.19 -1.12 13.08
N HIS A 178 -0.51 -2.00 12.37
CA HIS A 178 -1.92 -1.85 12.02
C HIS A 178 -2.80 -1.74 13.27
N ASN A 179 -2.55 -2.60 14.26
CA ASN A 179 -3.32 -2.66 15.51
C ASN A 179 -3.04 -1.49 16.47
N GLN A 180 -1.97 -0.71 16.26
CA GLN A 180 -1.69 0.47 17.08
C GLN A 180 -2.66 1.61 16.74
N SER A 181 -3.53 1.96 17.69
CA SER A 181 -4.50 3.05 17.60
C SER A 181 -3.83 4.44 17.61
N HIS A 182 -4.62 5.47 17.30
CA HIS A 182 -4.31 6.91 17.46
C HIS A 182 -3.40 7.60 16.42
N THR A 183 -2.84 6.86 15.46
CA THR A 183 -2.15 7.47 14.30
C THR A 183 -2.75 6.98 12.98
N PRO A 184 -3.26 7.87 12.12
CA PRO A 184 -3.72 7.50 10.78
C PRO A 184 -2.58 6.93 9.95
N LYS A 185 -2.77 5.71 9.44
CA LYS A 185 -1.76 4.95 8.68
C LYS A 185 -2.36 4.37 7.39
N PRO A 186 -2.98 5.19 6.51
CA PRO A 186 -3.82 4.71 5.41
C PRO A 186 -3.07 3.81 4.43
N VAL A 187 -1.85 4.17 4.05
CA VAL A 187 -1.04 3.37 3.11
C VAL A 187 -0.63 2.04 3.73
N LEU A 188 -0.22 2.03 5.00
CA LEU A 188 0.15 0.80 5.71
C LEU A 188 -1.05 -0.14 5.84
N ASN A 189 -2.21 0.38 6.23
CA ASN A 189 -3.43 -0.41 6.37
C ASN A 189 -3.86 -1.01 5.03
N ALA A 190 -3.85 -0.20 3.96
CA ALA A 190 -4.13 -0.68 2.60
C ALA A 190 -3.14 -1.77 2.15
N THR A 191 -1.85 -1.64 2.47
CA THR A 191 -0.85 -2.67 2.18
C THR A 191 -1.07 -3.94 3.00
N TYR A 192 -1.45 -3.80 4.28
CA TYR A 192 -1.78 -4.95 5.12
C TYR A 192 -2.95 -5.75 4.53
N ASP A 193 -4.04 -5.07 4.17
CA ASP A 193 -5.21 -5.72 3.55
C ASP A 193 -4.88 -6.34 2.19
N TYR A 194 -4.00 -5.71 1.41
CA TYR A 194 -3.50 -6.25 0.15
C TYR A 194 -2.77 -7.60 0.34
N PHE A 195 -1.83 -7.68 1.27
CA PHE A 195 -1.13 -8.95 1.54
C PHE A 195 -2.05 -10.00 2.17
N GLN A 196 -2.95 -9.60 3.08
CA GLN A 196 -3.97 -10.50 3.63
C GLN A 196 -4.83 -11.11 2.50
N THR A 197 -5.16 -10.32 1.48
CA THR A 197 -5.94 -10.77 0.33
C THR A 197 -5.15 -11.75 -0.54
N ILE A 198 -3.88 -11.46 -0.82
CA ILE A 198 -3.03 -12.34 -1.65
C ILE A 198 -2.76 -13.68 -0.96
N PHE A 199 -2.54 -13.67 0.35
CA PHE A 199 -2.27 -14.89 1.11
C PHE A 199 -3.53 -15.67 1.48
N ALA A 200 -4.72 -15.13 1.23
CA ALA A 200 -5.98 -15.82 1.51
C ALA A 200 -6.27 -16.91 0.46
N GLY A 201 -6.41 -18.17 0.90
CA GLY A 201 -6.84 -19.25 0.01
C GLY A 201 -8.30 -19.12 -0.46
N ARG A 202 -9.14 -18.39 0.27
CA ARG A 202 -10.54 -18.10 -0.10
C ARG A 202 -10.97 -16.75 0.47
N LEU A 203 -11.49 -15.89 -0.40
CA LEU A 203 -12.03 -14.58 -0.03
C LEU A 203 -13.56 -14.62 0.16
N PRO A 204 -14.13 -13.68 0.93
CA PRO A 204 -15.59 -13.58 1.14
C PRO A 204 -16.35 -13.10 -0.12
N SER A 205 -15.68 -12.93 -1.26
CA SER A 205 -16.29 -12.52 -2.54
C SER A 205 -17.35 -13.50 -3.05
N ASN A 206 -17.42 -14.72 -2.50
CA ASN A 206 -18.54 -15.63 -2.74
C ASN A 206 -19.89 -15.05 -2.30
N LEU A 207 -19.92 -14.28 -1.20
CA LEU A 207 -21.13 -13.60 -0.77
C LEU A 207 -21.50 -12.45 -1.72
N ILE A 208 -20.52 -11.70 -2.20
CA ILE A 208 -20.73 -10.64 -3.21
C ILE A 208 -21.34 -11.24 -4.48
N GLN A 209 -20.79 -12.36 -4.98
CA GLN A 209 -21.36 -13.06 -6.14
C GLN A 209 -22.79 -13.56 -5.89
N ALA A 210 -23.06 -14.12 -4.71
CA ALA A 210 -24.40 -14.55 -4.33
C ALA A 210 -25.38 -13.37 -4.28
N GLN A 211 -24.99 -12.23 -3.71
CA GLN A 211 -25.80 -11.01 -3.68
C GLN A 211 -26.11 -10.51 -5.10
N ARG A 212 -25.10 -10.44 -5.98
CA ARG A 212 -25.26 -10.03 -7.38
C ARG A 212 -26.24 -10.94 -8.14
N ASP A 213 -26.15 -12.26 -7.95
CA ASP A 213 -27.12 -13.17 -8.56
C ASP A 213 -28.51 -13.02 -7.94
N PHE A 214 -28.61 -12.84 -6.61
CA PHE A 214 -29.88 -12.67 -5.90
C PHE A 214 -30.71 -11.50 -6.45
N PHE A 215 -30.14 -10.29 -6.55
CA PHE A 215 -30.88 -9.10 -6.98
C PHE A 215 -30.92 -8.90 -8.50
N GLY A 216 -29.95 -9.45 -9.25
CA GLY A 216 -29.72 -9.07 -10.65
C GLY A 216 -29.52 -10.22 -11.64
N ALA A 217 -29.61 -11.49 -11.20
CA ALA A 217 -29.37 -12.67 -12.04
C ALA A 217 -28.02 -12.62 -12.80
N HIS A 218 -27.00 -12.05 -12.14
CA HIS A 218 -25.65 -11.86 -12.71
C HIS A 218 -24.82 -13.13 -12.86
N THR A 219 -25.40 -14.29 -12.57
CA THR A 219 -24.75 -15.60 -12.54
C THR A 219 -23.61 -15.71 -11.51
N TYR A 220 -23.22 -16.94 -11.18
CA TYR A 220 -22.04 -17.24 -10.40
C TYR A 220 -21.44 -18.59 -10.83
N ARG A 221 -20.12 -18.75 -10.58
CA ARG A 221 -19.41 -20.03 -10.75
C ARG A 221 -19.35 -20.79 -9.43
N ARG A 222 -19.19 -22.10 -9.49
CA ARG A 222 -19.06 -22.98 -8.32
C ARG A 222 -17.69 -23.64 -8.26
N ILE A 223 -17.29 -24.04 -7.06
CA ILE A 223 -15.99 -24.71 -6.81
C ILE A 223 -16.03 -26.23 -7.05
N ASP A 224 -17.24 -26.80 -7.11
CA ASP A 224 -17.48 -28.25 -7.20
C ASP A 224 -17.76 -28.72 -8.65
N ARG A 225 -18.04 -27.80 -9.58
CA ARG A 225 -18.32 -28.12 -10.99
C ARG A 225 -18.18 -26.90 -11.90
N PRO A 226 -17.82 -27.11 -13.18
CA PRO A 226 -17.73 -26.04 -14.18
C PRO A 226 -19.12 -25.55 -14.60
N GLY A 227 -19.17 -24.32 -15.12
CA GLY A 227 -20.37 -23.66 -15.65
C GLY A 227 -20.77 -22.38 -14.90
N ASP A 228 -21.70 -21.65 -15.50
CA ASP A 228 -22.35 -20.48 -14.90
C ASP A 228 -23.75 -20.86 -14.42
N PHE A 229 -24.08 -20.46 -13.19
CA PHE A 229 -25.30 -20.84 -12.49
C PHE A 229 -26.09 -19.58 -12.12
N THR A 230 -27.42 -19.68 -12.10
CA THR A 230 -28.32 -18.65 -11.58
C THR A 230 -29.32 -19.29 -10.61
N GLY A 231 -29.80 -18.53 -9.63
CA GLY A 231 -31.01 -18.86 -8.88
C GLY A 231 -30.87 -19.92 -7.77
N GLY A 232 -32.03 -20.31 -7.22
CA GLY A 232 -32.18 -21.16 -6.03
C GLY A 232 -32.33 -20.37 -4.72
N TRP A 233 -32.45 -19.05 -4.81
CA TRP A 233 -32.65 -18.19 -3.64
C TRP A 233 -34.14 -18.15 -3.26
N ASN A 234 -34.45 -18.37 -1.98
CA ASN A 234 -35.80 -18.15 -1.46
C ASN A 234 -36.10 -16.64 -1.52
N ARG A 235 -36.93 -16.24 -2.48
CA ARG A 235 -37.40 -14.86 -2.66
C ARG A 235 -38.75 -14.66 -2.01
#